data_AF-A0A2V1DY68-F1
#
_entry.id   AF-A0A2V1DY68-F1
#
_cell.length_a   1.000
_cell.length_b   1.000
_cell.length_c   1.000
_cell.angle_alpha   90.00
_cell.angle_beta   90.00
_cell.angle_gamma   90.00
#
_symmetry.space_group_name_H-M   'P 1'
#
loop_
_entity.id
_entity.type
_entity.pdbx_description
1 polymer ?
#
loop_
_entity_poly.entity_id
_entity_poly.type
_entity_poly.pdbx_seq_one_letter_code
_entity_poly.pdbx_strand_id
1 'polypeptide(L)'
;VRKRRPVFASLKRKAKPEPYVKEPLSERGLNAASPPRQPAQKKKKRLVQTQLDLVSEFTKTCKVCGMDYVPSHPEDVALHKKFHAMNVGGIDIPKAMSEKLRQNQVWAGGEGSFISVVSRRDSPALRNKAIQVLDVVNTELGAVPIPDEALWSQLRNPIVTSRNPSEEKTQHSEKGTVKDYLVSDRFKMYVYIQGQKCVGACLGERIQEAFAVLDQDDASAPSSQLSADSPSSCVSIANTADPAILGISRIWVSNLHRKHGIARRLLDSARCSFLYGMTVDKTKVAFSQPTESGGQLARRWFGRRAGWLVYMDQ
;
A
#
# COMPACT_ATOMS: atom_id res chain seq x y z
N VAL A 1 -12.83 4.13 77.20
CA VAL A 1 -12.25 5.44 77.62
C VAL A 1 -11.59 6.12 76.40
N ARG A 2 -11.48 7.45 76.37
CA ARG A 2 -10.95 8.25 75.22
C ARG A 2 -9.44 8.55 75.34
N LYS A 3 -8.89 9.11 74.24
CA LYS A 3 -7.57 9.77 74.06
C LYS A 3 -6.42 8.79 73.77
N ARG A 4 -5.38 9.07 72.96
CA ARG A 4 -4.96 10.04 71.91
C ARG A 4 -3.41 10.05 72.04
N ARG A 5 -2.65 10.15 70.93
CA ARG A 5 -1.18 10.26 70.98
C ARG A 5 -0.70 11.53 71.70
N PRO A 6 0.40 11.50 72.48
CA PRO A 6 1.16 12.70 72.89
C PRO A 6 2.21 13.10 71.83
N VAL A 7 2.82 14.27 72.00
CA VAL A 7 3.76 14.95 71.09
C VAL A 7 4.73 15.83 71.91
N PHE A 8 5.99 15.98 71.47
CA PHE A 8 7.08 16.81 72.06
C PHE A 8 7.65 16.36 73.44
N ALA A 9 8.88 16.70 73.88
CA ALA A 9 10.16 17.09 73.22
C ALA A 9 11.30 17.25 74.27
N SER A 10 12.57 17.42 73.81
CA SER A 10 13.64 18.30 74.38
C SER A 10 15.00 17.68 74.81
N LEU A 11 16.01 18.58 74.88
CA LEU A 11 17.43 18.44 75.33
C LEU A 11 18.38 17.80 74.27
N LYS A 12 19.35 18.49 73.63
CA LYS A 12 20.42 19.49 73.99
C LYS A 12 21.57 18.87 74.78
N ARG A 13 22.86 19.21 74.60
CA ARG A 13 23.63 20.33 73.96
C ARG A 13 24.72 19.71 73.00
N LYS A 14 25.68 20.31 72.27
CA LYS A 14 26.20 21.62 71.74
C LYS A 14 27.31 21.21 70.70
N ALA A 15 28.07 21.95 69.86
CA ALA A 15 28.26 23.31 69.31
C ALA A 15 29.16 23.14 68.02
N LYS A 16 29.93 24.06 67.40
CA LYS A 16 30.17 25.53 67.41
C LYS A 16 30.63 25.95 65.99
N PRO A 17 29.96 26.89 65.30
CA PRO A 17 30.46 27.59 64.10
C PRO A 17 30.85 29.06 64.40
N GLU A 18 31.00 29.91 63.36
CA GLU A 18 31.25 31.39 63.40
C GLU A 18 32.72 31.84 63.65
N PRO A 19 33.25 32.92 63.02
CA PRO A 19 32.57 34.22 62.85
C PRO A 19 32.51 34.92 61.46
N TYR A 20 31.40 35.64 61.31
CA TYR A 20 30.92 36.66 60.36
C TYR A 20 31.72 37.99 60.22
N VAL A 21 31.64 38.60 59.02
CA VAL A 21 31.93 40.03 58.72
C VAL A 21 30.86 40.57 57.75
N LYS A 22 30.63 41.90 57.73
CA LYS A 22 29.42 42.57 57.17
C LYS A 22 29.59 43.13 55.74
N GLU A 23 28.47 43.21 55.01
CA GLU A 23 28.30 44.10 53.86
C GLU A 23 28.05 45.56 54.31
N PRO A 24 28.49 46.58 53.54
CA PRO A 24 28.13 47.98 53.76
C PRO A 24 26.78 48.35 53.11
N LEU A 25 26.03 49.24 53.76
CA LEU A 25 24.79 49.80 53.21
C LEU A 25 25.08 50.80 52.08
N SER A 26 24.37 50.68 50.96
CA SER A 26 24.35 51.67 49.88
C SER A 26 23.14 52.59 50.06
N GLU A 27 23.38 53.87 50.37
CA GLU A 27 22.32 54.87 50.45
C GLU A 27 21.80 55.22 49.05
N ARG A 28 20.47 55.20 48.90
CA ARG A 28 19.80 55.39 47.61
C ARG A 28 19.34 56.84 47.46
N GLY A 29 20.27 57.72 47.08
CA GLY A 29 19.94 59.08 46.64
C GLY A 29 18.91 59.07 45.50
N LEU A 30 17.79 59.78 45.69
CA LEU A 30 16.79 59.98 44.65
C LEU A 30 17.24 61.08 43.68
N ASN A 31 16.80 60.97 42.42
CA ASN A 31 16.92 61.99 41.36
C ASN A 31 18.33 62.26 40.80
N ALA A 32 18.87 61.30 40.06
CA ALA A 32 19.83 61.56 38.98
C ALA A 32 19.42 60.74 37.73
N ALA A 33 19.25 61.41 36.58
CA ALA A 33 18.82 60.75 35.35
C ALA A 33 19.99 59.99 34.69
N SER A 34 19.76 58.73 34.32
CA SER A 34 20.74 57.94 33.55
C SER A 34 20.62 58.22 32.04
N PRO A 35 21.74 58.22 31.29
CA PRO A 35 21.69 58.36 29.83
C PRO A 35 20.98 57.17 29.16
N PRO A 36 20.40 57.34 27.96
CA PRO A 36 19.61 56.30 27.30
C PRO A 36 20.46 55.07 26.96
N ARG A 37 19.98 53.89 27.36
CA ARG A 37 20.60 52.61 27.01
C ARG A 37 20.53 52.39 25.49
N GLN A 38 21.67 52.12 24.87
CA GLN A 38 21.73 51.60 23.51
C GLN A 38 21.00 50.24 23.41
N PRO A 39 20.34 49.93 22.28
CA PRO A 39 19.62 48.68 22.10
C PRO A 39 20.59 47.48 22.14
N ALA A 40 20.23 46.45 22.90
CA ALA A 40 21.08 45.28 23.10
C ALA A 40 21.34 44.53 21.79
N GLN A 41 22.61 44.41 21.41
CA GLN A 41 23.02 43.67 20.22
C GLN A 41 22.58 42.20 20.32
N LYS A 42 21.77 41.74 19.36
CA LYS A 42 21.34 40.35 19.28
C LYS A 42 22.56 39.46 19.10
N LYS A 43 22.90 38.65 20.14
CA LYS A 43 24.00 37.68 20.08
C LYS A 43 23.82 36.80 18.85
N LYS A 44 24.77 36.86 17.89
CA LYS A 44 24.79 35.98 16.72
C LYS A 44 24.77 34.53 17.24
N LYS A 45 23.78 33.74 16.86
CA LYS A 45 23.74 32.31 17.22
C LYS A 45 24.99 31.66 16.66
N ARG A 46 25.72 30.87 17.47
CA ARG A 46 26.88 30.11 16.99
C ARG A 46 26.36 29.06 16.00
N LEU A 47 26.52 29.32 14.71
CA LEU A 47 26.25 28.34 13.68
C LEU A 47 27.19 27.15 13.92
N VAL A 48 26.60 25.99 14.17
CA VAL A 48 27.31 24.72 14.19
C VAL A 48 26.95 24.04 12.88
N GLN A 49 27.95 23.73 12.08
CA GLN A 49 27.75 22.93 10.87
C GLN A 49 27.31 21.53 11.28
N THR A 50 26.08 21.17 10.97
CA THR A 50 25.48 19.87 11.33
C THR A 50 25.85 18.75 10.34
N GLN A 51 26.26 19.11 9.13
CA GLN A 51 26.53 18.19 8.03
C GLN A 51 27.80 18.64 7.29
N LEU A 52 28.77 17.73 7.15
CA LEU A 52 29.79 17.78 6.11
C LEU A 52 29.41 16.72 5.09
N ASP A 53 29.14 17.13 3.85
CA ASP A 53 28.76 16.22 2.78
C ASP A 53 30.04 15.69 2.10
N LEU A 54 30.64 14.67 2.73
CA LEU A 54 31.85 14.01 2.27
C LEU A 54 31.47 12.69 1.60
N VAL A 55 31.81 12.58 0.30
CA VAL A 55 31.43 11.48 -0.60
C VAL A 55 31.60 10.11 0.04
N SER A 56 30.49 9.57 0.55
CA SER A 56 30.41 8.25 1.18
C SER A 56 28.95 7.79 1.23
N GLU A 57 28.68 6.57 0.78
CA GLU A 57 27.32 6.02 0.74
C GLU A 57 26.89 5.57 2.14
N PHE A 58 26.29 6.50 2.90
CA PHE A 58 25.79 6.25 4.27
C PHE A 58 24.36 5.68 4.32
N THR A 59 23.71 5.50 3.16
CA THR A 59 22.45 4.76 3.00
C THR A 59 22.63 3.27 3.28
N LYS A 60 21.62 2.62 3.86
CA LYS A 60 21.61 1.16 4.07
C LYS A 60 20.22 0.57 3.77
N THR A 61 20.20 -0.47 2.94
CA THR A 61 18.99 -1.24 2.66
C THR A 61 18.61 -2.10 3.87
N CYS A 62 17.40 -1.94 4.38
CA CYS A 62 16.90 -2.79 5.45
C CYS A 62 16.60 -4.20 4.94
N LYS A 63 17.27 -5.21 5.52
CA LYS A 63 17.11 -6.63 5.15
C LYS A 63 15.71 -7.22 5.36
N VAL A 64 14.80 -6.50 6.04
CA VAL A 64 13.45 -6.98 6.39
C VAL A 64 12.35 -6.29 5.57
N CYS A 65 12.40 -4.96 5.44
CA CYS A 65 11.40 -4.20 4.68
C CYS A 65 11.85 -3.83 3.25
N GLY A 66 13.15 -3.88 2.95
CA GLY A 66 13.72 -3.50 1.65
C GLY A 66 13.94 -1.99 1.45
N MET A 67 13.57 -1.16 2.43
CA MET A 67 13.73 0.30 2.34
C MET A 67 15.17 0.72 2.61
N ASP A 68 15.73 1.58 1.77
CA ASP A 68 16.98 2.30 2.05
C ASP A 68 16.72 3.44 3.05
N TYR A 69 17.63 3.61 4.01
CA TYR A 69 17.58 4.70 4.99
C TYR A 69 18.98 5.06 5.48
N VAL A 70 19.17 6.29 5.96
CA VAL A 70 20.43 6.74 6.55
C VAL A 70 20.42 6.47 8.07
N PRO A 71 21.21 5.53 8.62
CA PRO A 71 21.11 5.16 10.04
C PRO A 71 21.61 6.24 11.02
N SER A 72 22.39 7.20 10.53
CA SER A 72 22.85 8.37 11.27
C SER A 72 21.82 9.52 11.28
N HIS A 73 20.81 9.50 10.41
CA HIS A 73 19.78 10.54 10.36
C HIS A 73 18.54 10.10 11.17
N PRO A 74 18.16 10.82 12.25
CA PRO A 74 17.09 10.36 13.14
C PRO A 74 15.71 10.36 12.47
N GLU A 75 15.49 11.22 11.47
CA GLU A 75 14.23 11.29 10.74
C GLU A 75 14.07 10.09 9.79
N ASP A 76 15.15 9.69 9.10
CA ASP A 76 15.23 8.46 8.30
C ASP A 76 14.97 7.22 9.15
N VAL A 77 15.59 7.11 10.33
CA VAL A 77 15.38 6.00 11.25
C VAL A 77 13.93 5.97 11.75
N ALA A 78 13.31 7.13 11.97
CA ALA A 78 11.90 7.23 12.34
C ALA A 78 10.95 6.88 11.18
N LEU A 79 11.27 7.29 9.95
CA LEU A 79 10.54 6.94 8.73
C LEU A 79 10.63 5.44 8.44
N HIS A 80 11.84 4.89 8.46
CA HIS A 80 12.12 3.46 8.36
C HIS A 80 11.33 2.67 9.42
N LYS A 81 11.30 3.13 10.68
CA LYS A 81 10.52 2.46 11.74
C LYS A 81 9.01 2.50 11.48
N LYS A 82 8.47 3.59 10.93
CA LYS A 82 7.05 3.68 10.52
C LYS A 82 6.74 2.73 9.37
N PHE A 83 7.55 2.76 8.30
CA PHE A 83 7.42 1.85 7.15
C PHE A 83 7.56 0.38 7.57
N HIS A 84 8.52 0.07 8.44
CA HIS A 84 8.69 -1.27 8.99
C HIS A 84 7.48 -1.72 9.84
N ALA A 85 6.80 -0.83 10.56
CA ALA A 85 5.58 -1.18 11.28
C ALA A 85 4.36 -1.35 10.37
N MET A 86 4.32 -0.65 9.22
CA MET A 86 3.17 -0.58 8.31
C MET A 86 3.20 -1.67 7.21
N ASN A 87 4.39 -2.03 6.71
CA ASN A 87 4.55 -2.88 5.53
C ASN A 87 5.04 -4.31 5.85
N VAL A 88 5.80 -4.49 6.94
CA VAL A 88 6.40 -5.79 7.28
C VAL A 88 5.37 -6.74 7.89
N GLY A 89 5.12 -7.85 7.19
CA GLY A 89 4.23 -8.91 7.64
C GLY A 89 2.76 -8.70 7.27
N GLY A 90 2.38 -7.57 6.66
CA GLY A 90 1.03 -7.32 6.16
C GLY A 90 0.16 -6.43 7.05
N ILE A 91 -0.92 -5.92 6.44
CA ILE A 91 -1.73 -4.80 6.91
C ILE A 91 -2.77 -5.29 7.93
N ASP A 92 -2.85 -4.67 9.10
CA ASP A 92 -3.73 -5.15 10.17
C ASP A 92 -5.23 -4.97 9.89
N ILE A 93 -5.96 -6.05 10.17
CA ILE A 93 -7.41 -6.21 10.04
C ILE A 93 -8.01 -6.47 11.44
N PRO A 94 -8.94 -5.63 11.94
CA PRO A 94 -9.67 -5.90 13.17
C PRO A 94 -10.48 -7.21 13.10
N LYS A 95 -10.63 -7.94 14.22
CA LYS A 95 -11.33 -9.24 14.26
C LYS A 95 -12.72 -9.21 13.61
N ALA A 96 -13.57 -8.27 14.05
CA ALA A 96 -14.92 -8.03 13.50
C ALA A 96 -14.96 -7.59 12.02
N MET A 97 -13.81 -7.28 11.40
CA MET A 97 -13.66 -7.02 9.97
C MET A 97 -13.14 -8.27 9.23
N SER A 98 -12.23 -9.04 9.84
CA SER A 98 -11.81 -10.36 9.34
C SER A 98 -12.99 -11.33 9.27
N GLU A 99 -13.88 -11.29 10.26
CA GLU A 99 -15.15 -12.05 10.30
C GLU A 99 -16.10 -11.67 9.16
N LYS A 100 -16.20 -10.37 8.81
CA LYS A 100 -17.01 -9.91 7.66
C LYS A 100 -16.38 -10.29 6.33
N LEU A 101 -15.06 -10.15 6.17
CA LEU A 101 -14.33 -10.63 5.00
C LEU A 101 -14.48 -12.15 4.82
N ARG A 102 -14.60 -12.92 5.91
CA ARG A 102 -14.84 -14.36 5.86
C ARG A 102 -16.22 -14.73 5.27
N GLN A 103 -17.22 -13.86 5.35
CA GLN A 103 -18.51 -14.04 4.69
C GLN A 103 -18.40 -13.92 3.16
N ASN A 104 -17.45 -13.11 2.69
CA ASN A 104 -17.12 -12.91 1.26
C ASN A 104 -15.94 -13.77 0.77
N GLN A 105 -15.62 -14.88 1.45
CA GLN A 105 -14.48 -15.71 1.07
C GLN A 105 -14.73 -16.45 -0.27
N VAL A 106 -13.81 -16.29 -1.21
CA VAL A 106 -13.81 -17.00 -2.51
C VAL A 106 -12.85 -18.19 -2.53
N TRP A 107 -11.92 -18.25 -1.56
CA TRP A 107 -11.03 -19.38 -1.32
C TRP A 107 -10.68 -19.47 0.17
N ALA A 108 -10.58 -20.68 0.71
CA ALA A 108 -10.13 -20.96 2.06
C ALA A 108 -8.89 -21.86 2.03
N GLY A 109 -7.96 -21.63 2.96
CA GLY A 109 -6.70 -22.35 3.09
C GLY A 109 -6.47 -22.92 4.49
N GLY A 110 -5.33 -23.58 4.66
CA GLY A 110 -4.84 -23.99 5.97
C GLY A 110 -4.59 -22.82 6.92
N GLU A 111 -4.46 -23.12 8.21
CA GLU A 111 -4.08 -22.18 9.27
C GLU A 111 -4.98 -20.93 9.37
N GLY A 112 -6.25 -21.07 8.99
CA GLY A 112 -7.24 -19.98 9.03
C GLY A 112 -7.03 -18.89 7.97
N SER A 113 -6.13 -19.11 7.00
CA SER A 113 -5.93 -18.22 5.86
C SER A 113 -7.07 -18.33 4.82
N PHE A 114 -7.38 -17.24 4.14
CA PHE A 114 -8.47 -17.17 3.15
C PHE A 114 -8.29 -15.99 2.20
N ILE A 115 -8.98 -16.01 1.06
CA ILE A 115 -9.09 -14.86 0.14
C ILE A 115 -10.54 -14.38 0.17
N SER A 116 -10.73 -13.10 0.51
CA SER A 116 -12.01 -12.40 0.40
C SER A 116 -12.05 -11.57 -0.88
N VAL A 117 -13.24 -11.47 -1.49
CA VAL A 117 -13.52 -10.42 -2.48
C VAL A 117 -14.15 -9.19 -1.80
N VAL A 118 -13.87 -8.00 -2.33
CA VAL A 118 -14.55 -6.74 -2.02
C VAL A 118 -14.96 -6.07 -3.33
N SER A 119 -16.20 -5.61 -3.39
CA SER A 119 -16.89 -5.10 -4.57
C SER A 119 -17.59 -3.77 -4.27
N ARG A 120 -18.12 -3.13 -5.33
CA ARG A 120 -18.95 -1.91 -5.21
C ARG A 120 -20.12 -2.07 -4.22
N ARG A 121 -20.70 -3.28 -4.19
CA ARG A 121 -21.94 -3.61 -3.46
C ARG A 121 -21.71 -3.83 -1.96
N ASP A 122 -20.45 -3.96 -1.53
CA ASP A 122 -20.09 -4.23 -0.14
C ASP A 122 -20.26 -3.02 0.79
N SER A 123 -20.37 -3.31 2.08
CA SER A 123 -20.55 -2.28 3.12
C SER A 123 -19.41 -1.24 3.09
N PRO A 124 -19.69 0.05 3.39
CA PRO A 124 -18.66 1.09 3.38
C PRO A 124 -17.43 0.76 4.24
N ALA A 125 -17.60 0.06 5.36
CA ALA A 125 -16.47 -0.37 6.19
C ALA A 125 -15.50 -1.33 5.48
N LEU A 126 -15.98 -2.20 4.58
CA LEU A 126 -15.13 -3.06 3.76
C LEU A 126 -14.47 -2.29 2.62
N ARG A 127 -15.23 -1.41 1.93
CA ARG A 127 -14.69 -0.57 0.85
C ARG A 127 -13.61 0.39 1.35
N ASN A 128 -13.83 1.05 2.49
CA ASN A 128 -12.84 1.92 3.12
C ASN A 128 -11.57 1.16 3.57
N LYS A 129 -11.68 -0.14 3.89
CA LYS A 129 -10.49 -0.97 4.16
C LYS A 129 -9.80 -1.42 2.87
N ALA A 130 -10.55 -1.73 1.81
CA ALA A 130 -10.00 -2.01 0.49
C ALA A 130 -9.18 -0.81 -0.03
N ILE A 131 -9.68 0.42 0.14
CA ILE A 131 -8.94 1.66 -0.15
C ILE A 131 -7.65 1.73 0.67
N GLN A 132 -7.69 1.61 2.00
CA GLN A 132 -6.48 1.58 2.84
C GLN A 132 -5.46 0.51 2.44
N VAL A 133 -5.90 -0.65 1.92
CA VAL A 133 -5.00 -1.68 1.41
C VAL A 133 -4.43 -1.26 0.05
N LEU A 134 -5.25 -0.66 -0.82
CA LEU A 134 -4.84 -0.16 -2.12
C LEU A 134 -3.84 1.01 -2.01
N ASP A 135 -3.97 1.88 -1.00
CA ASP A 135 -3.01 2.95 -0.70
C ASP A 135 -1.60 2.39 -0.43
N VAL A 136 -1.51 1.35 0.41
CA VAL A 136 -0.25 0.65 0.71
C VAL A 136 0.30 -0.03 -0.54
N VAL A 137 -0.57 -0.67 -1.33
CA VAL A 137 -0.19 -1.32 -2.60
C VAL A 137 0.33 -0.32 -3.63
N ASN A 138 -0.33 0.82 -3.81
CA ASN A 138 0.12 1.88 -4.72
C ASN A 138 1.45 2.48 -4.25
N THR A 139 1.62 2.67 -2.94
CA THR A 139 2.88 3.15 -2.33
C THR A 139 4.03 2.16 -2.55
N GLU A 140 3.83 0.84 -2.35
CA GLU A 140 4.87 -0.18 -2.57
C GLU A 140 5.16 -0.47 -4.05
N LEU A 141 4.22 -0.21 -4.96
CA LEU A 141 4.39 -0.40 -6.40
C LEU A 141 4.81 0.87 -7.15
N GLY A 142 4.84 2.04 -6.49
CA GLY A 142 5.02 3.34 -7.15
C GLY A 142 3.90 3.69 -8.14
N ALA A 143 2.71 3.11 -7.96
CA ALA A 143 1.64 3.15 -8.95
C ALA A 143 0.70 4.35 -8.76
N VAL A 144 0.14 4.84 -9.87
CA VAL A 144 -0.83 5.95 -9.85
C VAL A 144 -2.07 5.56 -9.03
N PRO A 145 -2.49 6.37 -8.03
CA PRO A 145 -3.72 6.15 -7.28
C PRO A 145 -4.96 6.22 -8.16
N ILE A 146 -5.88 5.27 -7.95
CA ILE A 146 -7.19 5.25 -8.62
C ILE A 146 -8.19 5.95 -7.69
N PRO A 147 -8.92 6.99 -8.13
CA PRO A 147 -9.89 7.67 -7.28
C PRO A 147 -11.09 6.78 -6.94
N ASP A 148 -11.69 7.00 -5.78
CA ASP A 148 -12.79 6.17 -5.25
C ASP A 148 -13.99 6.08 -6.21
N GLU A 149 -14.30 7.14 -6.92
CA GLU A 149 -15.36 7.20 -7.92
C GLU A 149 -15.10 6.24 -9.10
N ALA A 150 -13.83 6.08 -9.49
CA ALA A 150 -13.41 5.17 -10.54
C ALA A 150 -13.28 3.73 -10.01
N LEU A 151 -12.70 3.55 -8.82
CA LEU A 151 -12.55 2.26 -8.14
C LEU A 151 -13.92 1.58 -7.92
N TRP A 152 -14.93 2.37 -7.53
CA TRP A 152 -16.30 1.92 -7.34
C TRP A 152 -17.23 2.31 -8.49
N SER A 153 -16.69 2.49 -9.70
CA SER A 153 -17.48 2.71 -10.93
C SER A 153 -18.09 1.42 -11.48
N GLN A 154 -18.94 1.55 -12.50
CA GLN A 154 -19.48 0.43 -13.27
C GLN A 154 -19.31 0.71 -14.77
N LEU A 155 -18.90 -0.30 -15.52
CA LEU A 155 -18.85 -0.27 -16.98
C LEU A 155 -20.16 -0.80 -17.57
N ARG A 156 -20.54 -0.26 -18.73
CA ARG A 156 -21.59 -0.85 -19.58
C ARG A 156 -20.98 -1.93 -20.45
N ASN A 157 -21.52 -3.14 -20.42
CA ASN A 157 -21.12 -4.26 -21.27
C ASN A 157 -21.79 -4.12 -22.65
N PRO A 158 -21.07 -3.92 -23.77
CA PRO A 158 -21.67 -3.90 -25.10
C PRO A 158 -21.88 -5.34 -25.61
N ILE A 159 -22.91 -6.04 -25.11
CA ILE A 159 -23.19 -7.43 -25.51
C ILE A 159 -24.65 -7.61 -25.93
N VAL A 160 -24.84 -8.16 -27.14
CA VAL A 160 -26.07 -8.46 -27.90
C VAL A 160 -26.70 -7.30 -28.69
N THR A 161 -26.11 -7.00 -29.85
CA THR A 161 -26.82 -6.44 -31.03
C THR A 161 -26.52 -7.27 -32.30
N SER A 162 -26.71 -8.59 -32.20
CA SER A 162 -26.73 -9.52 -33.36
C SER A 162 -27.90 -10.50 -33.26
N ARG A 163 -29.12 -9.95 -33.19
CA ARG A 163 -30.35 -10.61 -33.63
C ARG A 163 -31.10 -9.64 -34.53
N ASN A 164 -31.64 -10.15 -35.63
CA ASN A 164 -32.29 -9.35 -36.66
C ASN A 164 -33.59 -8.72 -36.14
N PRO A 165 -33.99 -7.53 -36.64
CA PRO A 165 -35.26 -6.90 -36.29
C PRO A 165 -36.43 -7.56 -37.04
N SER A 166 -36.74 -8.80 -36.69
CA SER A 166 -37.88 -9.54 -37.22
C SER A 166 -38.50 -10.40 -36.11
N GLU A 167 -39.71 -10.00 -35.68
CA GLU A 167 -40.70 -10.79 -34.92
C GLU A 167 -40.25 -11.23 -33.49
N GLU A 168 -40.95 -10.91 -32.41
CA GLU A 168 -42.32 -11.37 -32.08
C GLU A 168 -43.10 -10.37 -31.20
N LYS A 169 -44.44 -10.43 -31.29
CA LYS A 169 -45.37 -9.78 -30.34
C LYS A 169 -46.01 -10.83 -29.41
N THR A 170 -45.40 -11.10 -28.26
CA THR A 170 -46.10 -11.86 -27.20
C THR A 170 -45.84 -11.24 -25.83
N GLN A 171 -46.91 -10.88 -25.12
CA GLN A 171 -46.86 -10.43 -23.74
C GLN A 171 -46.87 -11.65 -22.81
N HIS A 172 -45.88 -11.79 -21.92
CA HIS A 172 -46.02 -12.53 -20.65
C HIS A 172 -45.17 -11.86 -19.57
N SER A 173 -45.60 -11.97 -18.31
CA SER A 173 -45.14 -11.10 -17.21
C SER A 173 -44.23 -11.82 -16.22
N GLU A 174 -42.91 -11.74 -16.43
CA GLU A 174 -41.91 -12.07 -15.41
C GLU A 174 -41.14 -10.84 -14.96
N LYS A 175 -41.07 -10.60 -13.64
CA LYS A 175 -40.44 -9.40 -13.05
C LYS A 175 -38.91 -9.55 -12.89
N GLY A 176 -38.24 -10.01 -13.94
CA GLY A 176 -36.78 -10.01 -14.07
C GLY A 176 -36.30 -8.77 -14.84
N THR A 177 -35.70 -7.79 -14.15
CA THR A 177 -35.35 -6.51 -14.79
C THR A 177 -34.17 -6.67 -15.77
N VAL A 178 -34.45 -6.61 -17.07
CA VAL A 178 -33.49 -6.79 -18.18
C VAL A 178 -32.24 -5.86 -18.10
N LYS A 179 -32.30 -4.78 -17.30
CA LYS A 179 -31.19 -3.82 -17.11
C LYS A 179 -29.94 -4.42 -16.46
N ASP A 180 -30.06 -5.44 -15.61
CA ASP A 180 -28.95 -5.87 -14.73
C ASP A 180 -27.81 -6.60 -15.46
N TYR A 181 -28.03 -7.09 -16.68
CA TYR A 181 -26.99 -7.74 -17.50
C TYR A 181 -26.07 -6.75 -18.24
N LEU A 182 -26.56 -5.52 -18.48
CA LEU A 182 -25.85 -4.50 -19.28
C LEU A 182 -24.79 -3.74 -18.48
N VAL A 183 -24.72 -3.91 -17.16
CA VAL A 183 -23.84 -3.12 -16.28
C VAL A 183 -23.05 -4.06 -15.36
N SER A 184 -21.75 -3.82 -15.22
CA SER A 184 -20.87 -4.60 -14.33
C SER A 184 -19.90 -3.69 -13.60
N ASP A 185 -19.57 -4.02 -12.36
CA ASP A 185 -18.61 -3.25 -11.54
C ASP A 185 -17.24 -3.23 -12.23
N ARG A 186 -16.60 -2.06 -12.36
CA ARG A 186 -15.32 -1.92 -13.10
C ARG A 186 -14.20 -2.72 -12.43
N PHE A 187 -14.14 -2.67 -11.10
CA PHE A 187 -13.12 -3.34 -10.31
C PHE A 187 -13.69 -4.32 -9.27
N LYS A 188 -12.90 -5.33 -8.93
CA LYS A 188 -13.06 -6.20 -7.77
C LYS A 188 -11.70 -6.38 -7.09
N MET A 189 -11.63 -6.13 -5.79
CA MET A 189 -10.41 -6.32 -5.01
C MET A 189 -10.43 -7.66 -4.30
N TYR A 190 -9.34 -8.42 -4.42
CA TYR A 190 -9.12 -9.68 -3.73
C TYR A 190 -8.04 -9.48 -2.67
N VAL A 191 -8.35 -9.81 -1.41
CA VAL A 191 -7.43 -9.67 -0.28
C VAL A 191 -7.15 -11.02 0.35
N TYR A 192 -5.88 -11.39 0.46
CA TYR A 192 -5.42 -12.61 1.13
C TYR A 192 -5.19 -12.30 2.61
N ILE A 193 -6.03 -12.87 3.47
CA ILE A 193 -5.97 -12.71 4.92
C ILE A 193 -5.33 -13.93 5.54
N GLN A 194 -4.39 -13.71 6.47
CA GLN A 194 -3.79 -14.73 7.32
C GLN A 194 -3.94 -14.29 8.78
N GLY A 195 -4.81 -14.99 9.53
CA GLY A 195 -5.21 -14.60 10.89
C GLY A 195 -5.88 -13.22 10.94
N GLN A 196 -5.11 -12.20 11.30
CA GLN A 196 -5.53 -10.80 11.39
C GLN A 196 -4.77 -9.85 10.45
N LYS A 197 -3.94 -10.34 9.52
CA LYS A 197 -3.20 -9.49 8.57
C LYS A 197 -3.59 -9.78 7.13
N CYS A 198 -3.75 -8.71 6.34
CA CYS A 198 -3.82 -8.78 4.88
C CYS A 198 -2.38 -8.84 4.34
N VAL A 199 -1.98 -10.02 3.86
CA VAL A 199 -0.60 -10.31 3.44
C VAL A 199 -0.42 -10.31 1.92
N GLY A 200 -1.50 -10.18 1.15
CA GLY A 200 -1.47 -9.99 -0.29
C GLY A 200 -2.78 -9.41 -0.82
N ALA A 201 -2.71 -8.74 -1.98
CA ALA A 201 -3.82 -8.07 -2.62
C ALA A 201 -3.74 -8.20 -4.14
N CYS A 202 -4.89 -8.26 -4.81
CA CYS A 202 -5.00 -8.25 -6.27
C CYS A 202 -6.23 -7.44 -6.67
N LEU A 203 -6.02 -6.37 -7.43
CA LEU A 203 -7.09 -5.55 -8.01
C LEU A 203 -7.38 -6.08 -9.41
N GLY A 204 -8.52 -6.75 -9.57
CA GLY A 204 -9.04 -7.18 -10.87
C GLY A 204 -9.90 -6.09 -11.50
N GLU A 205 -9.70 -5.83 -12.77
CA GLU A 205 -10.39 -4.83 -13.59
C GLU A 205 -11.12 -5.48 -14.77
N ARG A 206 -12.27 -4.92 -15.15
CA ARG A 206 -13.02 -5.37 -16.32
C ARG A 206 -12.51 -4.66 -17.57
N ILE A 207 -11.79 -5.39 -18.41
CA ILE A 207 -11.28 -4.91 -19.70
C ILE A 207 -12.03 -5.55 -20.88
N GLN A 208 -11.70 -5.12 -22.09
CA GLN A 208 -12.26 -5.64 -23.35
C GLN A 208 -11.16 -6.11 -24.32
N GLU A 209 -10.01 -5.45 -24.28
CA GLU A 209 -8.87 -5.66 -25.17
C GLU A 209 -7.55 -5.63 -24.38
N ALA A 210 -6.53 -6.31 -24.91
CA ALA A 210 -5.15 -6.26 -24.44
C ALA A 210 -4.19 -6.71 -25.56
N PHE A 211 -2.90 -6.49 -25.39
CA PHE A 211 -1.87 -6.76 -26.41
C PHE A 211 -0.97 -7.92 -25.98
N ALA A 212 -0.68 -8.84 -26.89
CA ALA A 212 0.22 -9.95 -26.61
C ALA A 212 1.67 -9.46 -26.46
N VAL A 213 2.35 -9.89 -25.39
CA VAL A 213 3.79 -9.72 -25.25
C VAL A 213 4.51 -10.53 -26.32
N LEU A 214 5.53 -9.95 -26.96
CA LEU A 214 6.41 -10.62 -27.92
C LEU A 214 7.63 -11.21 -27.20
N ASP A 215 8.18 -12.34 -27.68
CA ASP A 215 9.48 -12.82 -27.20
C ASP A 215 10.58 -11.96 -27.85
N GLN A 216 11.69 -11.76 -27.14
CA GLN A 216 12.69 -10.74 -27.50
C GLN A 216 13.42 -11.06 -28.81
N ASP A 217 13.46 -12.33 -29.20
CA ASP A 217 14.12 -12.82 -30.41
C ASP A 217 13.35 -12.43 -31.70
N ASP A 218 12.02 -12.31 -31.63
CA ASP A 218 11.15 -11.91 -32.76
C ASP A 218 11.29 -10.41 -33.12
N ALA A 219 11.93 -9.60 -32.27
CA ALA A 219 12.15 -8.17 -32.50
C ALA A 219 13.35 -7.85 -33.42
N SER A 220 13.95 -8.88 -34.04
CA SER A 220 15.27 -8.81 -34.68
C SER A 220 15.24 -8.33 -36.14
N ALA A 221 15.39 -7.02 -36.33
CA ALA A 221 16.22 -6.52 -37.43
C ALA A 221 17.71 -6.75 -37.07
N PRO A 222 18.61 -7.06 -38.03
CA PRO A 222 19.91 -7.66 -37.70
C PRO A 222 20.95 -6.66 -37.19
N SER A 223 21.27 -6.72 -35.88
CA SER A 223 22.39 -5.97 -35.27
C SER A 223 23.24 -6.84 -34.33
N SER A 224 24.29 -7.44 -34.91
CA SER A 224 25.59 -7.78 -34.30
C SER A 224 25.65 -8.17 -32.80
N GLN A 225 25.78 -9.48 -32.55
CA GLN A 225 26.51 -10.13 -31.45
C GLN A 225 26.96 -9.27 -30.23
N LEU A 226 26.22 -9.40 -29.13
CA LEU A 226 26.74 -9.30 -27.75
C LEU A 226 26.18 -10.47 -26.94
N SER A 227 26.93 -10.96 -25.94
CA SER A 227 26.64 -12.21 -25.23
C SER A 227 26.40 -12.01 -23.72
N ALA A 228 25.67 -12.98 -23.13
CA ALA A 228 25.38 -13.19 -21.71
C ALA A 228 24.34 -12.28 -21.01
N ASP A 229 23.16 -12.86 -20.81
CA ASP A 229 22.43 -12.89 -19.52
C ASP A 229 22.18 -11.56 -18.78
N SER A 230 21.44 -10.66 -19.41
CA SER A 230 20.61 -9.68 -18.70
C SER A 230 19.29 -9.43 -19.46
N PRO A 231 18.16 -10.04 -19.05
CA PRO A 231 16.88 -9.78 -19.69
C PRO A 231 16.46 -8.33 -19.42
N SER A 232 16.33 -7.53 -20.47
CA SER A 232 15.95 -6.12 -20.36
C SER A 232 14.57 -5.98 -19.71
N SER A 233 14.40 -4.94 -18.88
CA SER A 233 13.16 -4.67 -18.16
C SER A 233 12.01 -4.15 -19.04
N CYS A 234 12.29 -3.79 -20.29
CA CYS A 234 11.26 -3.46 -21.28
C CYS A 234 10.51 -4.72 -21.77
N VAL A 235 9.26 -4.51 -22.16
CA VAL A 235 8.36 -5.57 -22.66
C VAL A 235 7.80 -5.11 -24.00
N SER A 236 8.21 -5.77 -25.09
CA SER A 236 7.64 -5.55 -26.42
C SER A 236 6.23 -6.13 -26.48
N ILE A 237 5.30 -5.40 -27.11
CA ILE A 237 3.91 -5.82 -27.31
C ILE A 237 3.56 -5.84 -28.80
N ALA A 238 2.62 -6.70 -29.18
CA ALA A 238 2.06 -6.76 -30.51
C ALA A 238 1.17 -5.53 -30.79
N ASN A 239 1.12 -5.10 -32.05
CA ASN A 239 0.23 -4.02 -32.50
C ASN A 239 -1.24 -4.47 -32.66
N THR A 240 -1.53 -5.76 -32.46
CA THR A 240 -2.86 -6.36 -32.56
C THR A 240 -3.52 -6.48 -31.18
N ALA A 241 -4.75 -5.97 -31.07
CA ALA A 241 -5.56 -6.08 -29.87
C ALA A 241 -6.29 -7.43 -29.80
N ASP A 242 -5.99 -8.23 -28.77
CA ASP A 242 -6.64 -9.50 -28.46
C ASP A 242 -7.81 -9.30 -27.47
N PRO A 243 -8.92 -10.06 -27.60
CA PRO A 243 -10.10 -9.90 -26.75
C PRO A 243 -9.88 -10.44 -25.32
N ALA A 244 -9.79 -9.52 -24.36
CA ALA A 244 -9.55 -9.80 -22.94
C ALA A 244 -10.78 -9.52 -22.07
N ILE A 245 -10.80 -10.05 -20.83
CA ILE A 245 -11.93 -9.92 -19.90
C ILE A 245 -11.48 -9.40 -18.53
N LEU A 246 -10.36 -9.89 -18.02
CA LEU A 246 -9.85 -9.57 -16.68
C LEU A 246 -8.47 -8.93 -16.79
N GLY A 247 -8.38 -7.65 -16.48
CA GLY A 247 -7.12 -6.95 -16.26
C GLY A 247 -6.66 -7.13 -14.81
N ILE A 248 -5.40 -7.47 -14.59
CA ILE A 248 -4.76 -7.45 -13.28
C ILE A 248 -4.13 -6.06 -13.12
N SER A 249 -4.93 -5.10 -12.65
CA SER A 249 -4.55 -3.69 -12.52
C SER A 249 -3.43 -3.49 -11.50
N ARG A 250 -3.50 -4.17 -10.35
CA ARG A 250 -2.45 -4.16 -9.31
C ARG A 250 -2.36 -5.55 -8.69
N ILE A 251 -1.15 -6.07 -8.46
CA ILE A 251 -0.96 -7.31 -7.69
C ILE A 251 0.24 -7.20 -6.75
N TRP A 252 0.03 -7.61 -5.50
CA TRP A 252 0.96 -7.36 -4.39
C TRP A 252 0.93 -8.49 -3.36
N VAL A 253 2.08 -8.75 -2.74
CA VAL A 253 2.24 -9.62 -1.57
C VAL A 253 3.29 -9.00 -0.66
N SER A 254 3.01 -8.88 0.64
CA SER A 254 3.94 -8.35 1.65
C SER A 254 5.27 -9.12 1.62
N ASN A 255 6.39 -8.40 1.75
CA ASN A 255 7.74 -8.93 1.49
C ASN A 255 8.04 -10.27 2.17
N LEU A 256 7.66 -10.45 3.44
CA LEU A 256 7.86 -11.70 4.20
C LEU A 256 7.05 -12.90 3.66
N HIS A 257 5.93 -12.65 2.99
CA HIS A 257 5.00 -13.66 2.49
C HIS A 257 5.14 -13.92 0.98
N ARG A 258 6.04 -13.20 0.28
CA ARG A 258 6.38 -13.45 -1.13
C ARG A 258 6.92 -14.88 -1.32
N LYS A 259 6.89 -15.38 -2.56
CA LYS A 259 7.30 -16.75 -2.97
C LYS A 259 6.46 -17.93 -2.41
N HIS A 260 5.67 -17.76 -1.35
CA HIS A 260 4.78 -18.78 -0.76
C HIS A 260 3.50 -19.14 -1.57
N GLY A 261 3.47 -18.82 -2.87
CA GLY A 261 2.37 -19.12 -3.79
C GLY A 261 1.14 -18.20 -3.71
N ILE A 262 1.06 -17.30 -2.73
CA ILE A 262 -0.08 -16.38 -2.49
C ILE A 262 -0.52 -15.64 -3.75
N ALA A 263 0.41 -15.04 -4.49
CA ALA A 263 0.09 -14.29 -5.72
C ALA A 263 -0.61 -15.16 -6.79
N ARG A 264 -0.22 -16.43 -6.95
CA ARG A 264 -0.90 -17.36 -7.87
C ARG A 264 -2.31 -17.69 -7.36
N ARG A 265 -2.49 -17.94 -6.07
CA ARG A 265 -3.81 -18.17 -5.46
C ARG A 265 -4.74 -16.97 -5.65
N LEU A 266 -4.23 -15.75 -5.54
CA LEU A 266 -4.99 -14.52 -5.82
C LEU A 266 -5.43 -14.44 -7.29
N LEU A 267 -4.52 -14.67 -8.24
CA LEU A 267 -4.82 -14.68 -9.68
C LEU A 267 -5.84 -15.75 -10.07
N ASP A 268 -5.69 -16.97 -9.56
CA ASP A 268 -6.63 -18.06 -9.84
C ASP A 268 -7.98 -17.85 -9.13
N SER A 269 -8.01 -17.30 -7.91
CA SER A 269 -9.27 -16.90 -7.25
C SER A 269 -9.99 -15.78 -8.00
N ALA A 270 -9.25 -14.80 -8.54
CA ALA A 270 -9.80 -13.76 -9.39
C ALA A 270 -10.43 -14.39 -10.65
N ARG A 271 -9.70 -15.23 -11.39
CA ARG A 271 -10.25 -15.95 -12.55
C ARG A 271 -11.55 -16.70 -12.25
N CYS A 272 -11.62 -17.41 -11.12
CA CYS A 272 -12.78 -18.24 -10.77
C CYS A 272 -14.00 -17.46 -10.25
N SER A 273 -13.87 -16.18 -9.88
CA SER A 273 -14.94 -15.41 -9.21
C SER A 273 -15.15 -13.99 -9.74
N PHE A 274 -14.34 -13.52 -10.69
CA PHE A 274 -14.45 -12.17 -11.24
C PHE A 274 -15.77 -11.99 -12.00
N LEU A 275 -16.22 -13.00 -12.73
CA LEU A 275 -17.56 -13.07 -13.31
C LEU A 275 -18.36 -14.17 -12.61
N TYR A 276 -19.62 -13.87 -12.27
CA TYR A 276 -20.47 -14.81 -11.55
C TYR A 276 -20.81 -16.02 -12.44
N GLY A 277 -20.65 -17.24 -11.91
CA GLY A 277 -20.93 -18.48 -12.62
C GLY A 277 -19.94 -18.86 -13.74
N MET A 278 -18.87 -18.08 -13.97
CA MET A 278 -17.92 -18.35 -15.06
C MET A 278 -16.47 -18.13 -14.63
N THR A 279 -15.64 -19.16 -14.79
CA THR A 279 -14.18 -19.02 -14.67
C THR A 279 -13.61 -18.39 -15.93
N VAL A 280 -12.87 -17.28 -15.79
CA VAL A 280 -12.17 -16.63 -16.90
C VAL A 280 -10.98 -17.50 -17.32
N ASP A 281 -10.86 -17.81 -18.61
CA ASP A 281 -9.69 -18.53 -19.12
C ASP A 281 -8.41 -17.68 -19.02
N LYS A 282 -7.25 -18.31 -18.82
CA LYS A 282 -5.96 -17.59 -18.73
C LYS A 282 -5.69 -16.73 -19.97
N THR A 283 -6.06 -17.20 -21.17
CA THR A 283 -5.90 -16.44 -22.42
C THR A 283 -6.66 -15.11 -22.45
N LYS A 284 -7.68 -14.94 -21.59
CA LYS A 284 -8.47 -13.71 -21.48
C LYS A 284 -8.13 -12.88 -20.22
N VAL A 285 -6.99 -13.16 -19.60
CA VAL A 285 -6.41 -12.37 -18.52
C VAL A 285 -5.21 -11.58 -19.04
N ALA A 286 -5.18 -10.28 -18.76
CA ALA A 286 -4.05 -9.41 -19.03
C ALA A 286 -3.50 -8.80 -17.73
N PHE A 287 -2.28 -8.29 -17.75
CA PHE A 287 -1.70 -7.51 -16.65
C PHE A 287 -1.60 -6.04 -17.06
N SER A 288 -1.76 -5.11 -16.13
CA SER A 288 -1.31 -3.73 -16.35
C SER A 288 0.21 -3.69 -16.51
N GLN A 289 0.76 -2.54 -16.94
CA GLN A 289 2.20 -2.32 -17.16
C GLN A 289 3.08 -3.00 -16.08
N PRO A 290 3.70 -4.15 -16.37
CA PRO A 290 4.18 -5.02 -15.31
C PRO A 290 5.56 -4.60 -14.79
N THR A 291 5.70 -4.49 -13.47
CA THR A 291 7.03 -4.45 -12.83
C THR A 291 7.81 -5.73 -13.17
N GLU A 292 9.14 -5.71 -13.03
CA GLU A 292 9.97 -6.89 -13.29
C GLU A 292 9.48 -8.14 -12.53
N SER A 293 9.13 -7.97 -11.24
CA SER A 293 8.54 -9.02 -10.40
C SER A 293 7.15 -9.47 -10.86
N GLY A 294 6.36 -8.56 -11.44
CA GLY A 294 5.08 -8.85 -12.09
C GLY A 294 5.26 -9.67 -13.37
N GLY A 295 6.24 -9.32 -14.20
CA GLY A 295 6.61 -10.08 -15.41
C GLY A 295 7.13 -11.49 -15.07
N GLN A 296 7.97 -11.63 -14.04
CA GLN A 296 8.39 -12.94 -13.53
C GLN A 296 7.18 -13.77 -13.04
N LEU A 297 6.23 -13.15 -12.32
CA LEU A 297 5.00 -13.79 -11.85
C LEU A 297 4.11 -14.23 -13.03
N ALA A 298 3.85 -13.34 -13.99
CA ALA A 298 3.03 -13.61 -15.17
C ALA A 298 3.60 -14.80 -15.96
N ARG A 299 4.87 -14.74 -16.35
CA ARG A 299 5.57 -15.84 -17.05
C ARG A 299 5.44 -17.17 -16.31
N ARG A 300 5.66 -17.18 -14.99
CA ARG A 300 5.55 -18.40 -14.15
C ARG A 300 4.12 -18.90 -13.94
N TRP A 301 3.11 -18.05 -14.08
CA TRP A 301 1.70 -18.41 -13.91
C TRP A 301 1.04 -18.82 -15.24
N PHE A 302 1.45 -18.22 -16.36
CA PHE A 302 1.08 -18.65 -17.71
C PHE A 302 1.85 -19.91 -18.16
N GLY A 303 3.10 -20.09 -17.71
CA GLY A 303 3.97 -21.19 -18.14
C GLY A 303 4.73 -20.93 -19.45
N ARG A 304 4.78 -19.69 -19.93
CA ARG A 304 5.45 -19.27 -21.17
C ARG A 304 6.20 -17.93 -21.00
N ARG A 305 7.19 -17.66 -21.86
CA ARG A 305 8.06 -16.47 -21.77
C ARG A 305 7.38 -15.20 -22.31
N ALA A 306 6.76 -15.29 -23.48
CA ALA A 306 5.89 -14.27 -24.06
C ALA A 306 4.49 -14.81 -24.39
N GLY A 307 3.74 -14.11 -25.26
CA GLY A 307 2.37 -14.44 -25.67
C GLY A 307 1.32 -14.29 -24.58
N TRP A 308 1.67 -13.82 -23.37
CA TRP A 308 0.72 -13.41 -22.34
C TRP A 308 0.30 -11.96 -22.57
N LEU A 309 -0.89 -11.56 -22.11
CA LEU A 309 -1.47 -10.27 -22.46
C LEU A 309 -1.06 -9.17 -21.47
N VAL A 310 -0.84 -7.95 -21.99
CA VAL A 310 -0.66 -6.70 -21.24
C VAL A 310 -1.65 -5.66 -21.74
N TYR A 311 -2.24 -4.88 -20.85
CA TYR A 311 -3.09 -3.73 -21.19
C TYR A 311 -2.53 -2.44 -20.56
N MET A 312 -3.01 -1.30 -21.05
CA MET A 312 -2.69 0.01 -20.46
C MET A 312 -3.91 0.52 -19.66
N ASP A 313 -3.66 1.05 -18.46
CA ASP A 313 -4.69 1.64 -17.59
C ASP A 313 -5.42 2.80 -18.32
N GLN A 314 -6.76 2.88 -18.15
CA GLN A 314 -7.64 3.91 -18.75
C GLN A 314 -8.25 4.88 -17.72
#